data_AF-A0A9E5YWL2-F1
#
_entry.id   AF-A0A9E5YWL2-F1
#
_cell.length_a   1.000
_cell.length_b   1.000
_cell.length_c   1.000
_cell.angle_alpha   90.00
_cell.angle_beta   90.00
_cell.angle_gamma   90.00
#
_symmetry.space_group_name_H-M   'P 1'
#
loop_
_entity.id
_entity.type
_entity.pdbx_description
1 polymer ?
#
loop_
_entity_poly.entity_id
_entity_poly.type
_entity_poly.pdbx_seq_one_letter_code
_entity_poly.pdbx_strand_id
1 'polypeptide(L)'
;MTVFYHSTDGESAEQILLGGFRDSTGNYMLANTVVTGIFVANIPLGVQDGAAGDVTLKISTQLPIDTFSEFELVEEMKPFREWCIPADRINGSGQVCRMTEDEVDAVLDRT
;
A
#
# COMPACT_ATOMS: atom_id res chain seq x y z
N MET A 1 10.61 -9.70 -7.46
CA MET A 1 9.56 -9.98 -6.47
C MET A 1 9.64 -8.92 -5.39
N THR A 2 8.57 -8.15 -5.27
CA THR A 2 8.48 -6.99 -4.38
C THR A 2 7.24 -7.13 -3.52
N VAL A 3 7.38 -6.82 -2.23
CA VAL A 3 6.28 -6.85 -1.27
C VAL A 3 5.93 -5.42 -0.90
N PHE A 4 4.63 -5.12 -0.92
CA PHE A 4 4.07 -3.89 -0.39
C PHE A 4 2.98 -4.19 0.64
N TYR A 5 2.64 -3.18 1.43
CA TYR A 5 1.58 -3.24 2.42
C TYR A 5 0.59 -2.11 2.17
N HIS A 6 -0.70 -2.42 2.29
CA HIS A 6 -1.80 -1.46 2.18
C HIS A 6 -2.71 -1.62 3.39
N SER A 7 -2.91 -0.54 4.13
CA SER A 7 -3.75 -0.53 5.33
C SER A 7 -5.05 0.20 5.08
N THR A 8 -6.17 -0.45 5.41
CA THR A 8 -7.52 0.01 5.11
C THR A 8 -8.52 -0.47 6.16
N ASP A 9 -9.78 -0.07 6.04
CA ASP A 9 -10.86 -0.56 6.90
C ASP A 9 -11.33 -1.97 6.50
N GLY A 10 -12.08 -2.64 7.38
CA GLY A 10 -12.52 -4.01 7.15
C GLY A 10 -13.40 -4.21 5.90
N GLU A 11 -14.30 -3.27 5.59
CA GLU A 11 -15.20 -3.38 4.45
C GLU A 11 -14.42 -3.22 3.14
N SER A 12 -13.55 -2.22 3.08
CA SER A 12 -12.65 -1.99 1.96
C SER A 12 -11.72 -3.19 1.72
N ALA A 13 -11.17 -3.77 2.78
CA ALA A 13 -10.33 -4.96 2.69
C ALA A 13 -11.07 -6.15 2.06
N GLU A 14 -12.32 -6.40 2.46
CA GLU A 14 -13.14 -7.47 1.88
C GLU A 14 -13.42 -7.22 0.39
N GLN A 15 -13.74 -5.98 0.01
CA GLN A 15 -13.96 -5.63 -1.40
C GLN A 15 -12.70 -5.83 -2.25
N ILE A 16 -11.54 -5.44 -1.72
CA ILE A 16 -10.25 -5.63 -2.40
C ILE A 16 -9.93 -7.11 -2.58
N LEU A 17 -10.15 -7.93 -1.56
CA LEU A 17 -9.87 -9.37 -1.63
C LEU A 17 -10.82 -10.09 -2.61
N LEU A 18 -12.05 -9.62 -2.76
CA LEU A 18 -13.04 -10.21 -3.67
C LEU A 18 -12.88 -9.74 -5.12
N GLY A 19 -12.66 -8.44 -5.33
CA GLY A 19 -12.74 -7.79 -6.63
C GLY A 19 -11.44 -7.16 -7.12
N GLY A 20 -10.38 -7.27 -6.33
CA GLY A 20 -9.15 -6.51 -6.54
C GLY A 20 -9.29 -5.06 -6.13
N PHE A 21 -8.16 -4.38 -6.25
CA PHE A 21 -8.00 -2.98 -5.95
C PHE A 21 -8.74 -2.07 -6.95
N ARG A 22 -9.14 -0.87 -6.51
CA ARG A 22 -9.72 0.20 -7.34
C ARG A 22 -8.97 1.50 -7.12
N ASP A 23 -8.70 2.21 -8.20
CA ASP A 23 -8.04 3.51 -8.12
C ASP A 23 -8.88 4.51 -7.33
N SER A 24 -8.20 5.32 -6.54
CA SER A 24 -8.78 6.47 -5.87
C SER A 24 -8.00 7.72 -6.29
N THR A 25 -8.73 8.81 -6.54
CA THR A 25 -8.15 10.09 -6.96
C THR A 25 -8.35 11.11 -5.85
N GLY A 26 -7.27 11.76 -5.44
CA GLY A 26 -7.31 12.74 -4.37
C GLY A 26 -6.03 13.55 -4.28
N ASN A 27 -6.06 14.60 -3.46
CA ASN A 27 -4.86 15.37 -3.15
C ASN A 27 -4.03 14.74 -2.03
N TYR A 28 -4.64 13.96 -1.13
CA TYR A 28 -3.99 13.23 -0.03
C TYR A 28 -2.92 14.05 0.72
N MET A 29 -3.21 15.32 0.99
CA MET A 29 -2.29 16.27 1.63
C MET A 29 -1.00 16.57 0.84
N LEU A 30 -0.87 16.09 -0.40
CA LEU A 30 0.19 16.47 -1.33
C LEU A 30 -0.10 17.89 -1.85
N ALA A 31 0.83 18.82 -1.56
CA ALA A 31 0.68 20.20 -1.98
C ALA A 31 0.57 20.31 -3.51
N ASN A 32 -0.53 20.90 -3.98
CA ASN A 32 -0.82 21.19 -5.39
C ASN A 32 -0.77 19.99 -6.35
N THR A 33 -0.90 18.76 -5.85
CA THR A 33 -0.84 17.56 -6.67
C THR A 33 -2.06 16.69 -6.42
N VAL A 34 -2.70 16.23 -7.50
CA VAL A 34 -3.74 15.21 -7.46
C VAL A 34 -3.13 13.95 -8.02
N VAL A 35 -3.11 12.89 -7.22
CA VAL A 35 -2.63 11.57 -7.64
C VAL A 35 -3.80 10.62 -7.76
N THR A 36 -3.68 9.66 -8.67
CA THR A 36 -4.65 8.59 -8.87
C THR A 36 -3.94 7.28 -8.75
N GLY A 37 -4.41 6.42 -7.86
CA GLY A 37 -3.79 5.14 -7.60
C GLY A 37 -4.12 4.64 -6.22
N ILE A 38 -3.24 3.78 -5.72
CA ILE A 38 -3.35 3.13 -4.43
C ILE A 38 -2.07 3.34 -3.68
N PHE A 39 -2.24 3.83 -2.45
CA PHE A 39 -1.15 4.06 -1.54
C PHE A 39 -0.72 2.75 -0.92
N VAL A 40 0.55 2.42 -1.16
CA VAL A 40 1.19 1.23 -0.61
C VAL A 40 2.55 1.60 -0.05
N ALA A 41 2.99 0.89 0.98
CA ALA A 41 4.26 1.16 1.66
C ALA A 41 5.15 -0.08 1.75
N ASN A 42 6.42 0.13 2.10
CA ASN A 42 7.38 -0.97 2.29
C ASN A 42 7.25 -1.63 3.67
N ILE A 43 6.45 -1.05 4.56
CA ILE A 43 6.06 -1.59 5.87
C ILE A 43 4.55 -1.43 6.07
N PRO A 44 3.92 -2.24 6.94
CA PRO A 44 2.57 -1.97 7.42
C PRO A 44 2.49 -0.58 8.05
N LEU A 45 1.47 0.19 7.69
CA LEU A 45 1.22 1.51 8.27
C LEU A 45 -0.02 1.47 9.14
N GLY A 46 0.02 2.14 10.29
CA GLY A 46 -1.14 2.30 11.16
C GLY A 46 -1.90 3.58 10.88
N VAL A 47 -3.02 3.78 11.58
CA VAL A 47 -3.79 5.04 11.53
C VAL A 47 -2.94 6.25 11.93
N GLN A 48 -1.96 6.05 12.82
CA GLN A 48 -1.02 7.10 13.23
C GLN A 48 -0.08 7.55 12.10
N ASP A 49 0.15 6.68 11.13
CA ASP A 49 0.99 6.94 9.95
C ASP A 49 0.19 7.43 8.74
N GLY A 50 -1.13 7.65 8.91
CA GLY A 50 -2.03 8.14 7.87
C GLY A 50 -2.80 7.03 7.12
N ALA A 51 -2.77 5.78 7.59
CA ALA A 51 -3.58 4.71 6.99
C ALA A 51 -5.08 4.92 7.21
N ALA A 52 -5.88 4.39 6.27
CA ALA A 52 -7.34 4.51 6.31
C ALA A 52 -8.02 3.58 7.35
N GLY A 53 -7.30 2.59 7.89
CA GLY A 53 -7.82 1.67 8.90
C GLY A 53 -6.75 0.73 9.46
N ASP A 54 -7.18 -0.22 10.29
CA ASP A 54 -6.36 -1.18 11.04
C ASP A 54 -6.14 -2.52 10.32
N VAL A 55 -6.83 -2.77 9.21
CA VAL A 55 -6.64 -4.00 8.43
C VAL A 55 -5.50 -3.84 7.44
N THR A 56 -4.45 -4.64 7.62
CA THR A 56 -3.31 -4.66 6.70
C THR A 56 -3.47 -5.76 5.65
N LEU A 57 -3.29 -5.38 4.39
CA LEU A 57 -3.17 -6.26 3.24
C LEU A 57 -1.72 -6.32 2.78
N LYS A 58 -1.20 -7.54 2.59
CA LYS A 58 0.09 -7.81 1.96
C LYS A 58 -0.10 -7.99 0.46
N ILE A 59 0.70 -7.29 -0.32
CA ILE A 59 0.70 -7.34 -1.77
C ILE A 59 2.04 -7.91 -2.21
N SER A 60 2.04 -9.11 -2.78
CA SER A 60 3.25 -9.77 -3.29
C SER A 60 3.24 -9.74 -4.81
N THR A 61 4.13 -8.94 -5.40
CA THR A 61 4.26 -8.79 -6.86
C THR A 61 5.45 -9.60 -7.38
N GLN A 62 5.35 -10.13 -8.60
CA GLN A 62 6.48 -10.82 -9.24
C GLN A 62 7.51 -9.84 -9.81
N LEU A 63 7.11 -8.58 -10.02
CA LEU A 63 7.93 -7.51 -10.58
C LEU A 63 9.03 -7.05 -9.59
N PRO A 64 10.17 -6.53 -10.08
CA PRO A 64 11.18 -5.87 -9.25
C PRO A 64 10.74 -4.46 -8.83
N ILE A 65 11.28 -3.97 -7.72
CA ILE A 65 10.94 -2.66 -7.14
C ILE A 65 11.21 -1.51 -8.12
N ASP A 66 12.23 -1.64 -8.97
CA ASP A 66 12.56 -0.66 -10.00
C ASP A 66 11.42 -0.37 -10.99
N THR A 67 10.51 -1.33 -11.16
CA THR A 67 9.30 -1.16 -12.00
C THR A 67 8.31 -0.16 -11.39
N PHE A 68 8.43 0.10 -10.08
CA PHE A 68 7.52 0.96 -9.34
C PHE A 68 8.15 2.29 -8.93
N SER A 69 9.43 2.52 -9.23
CA SER A 69 10.16 3.73 -8.84
C SER A 69 9.52 5.02 -9.37
N GLU A 70 8.82 4.99 -10.50
CA GLU A 70 8.11 6.15 -11.05
C GLU A 70 6.89 6.56 -10.22
N PHE A 71 6.35 5.64 -9.41
CA PHE A 71 5.18 5.86 -8.56
C PHE A 71 5.56 6.24 -7.13
N GLU A 72 6.85 6.32 -6.82
CA GLU A 72 7.33 6.60 -5.47
C GLU A 72 7.06 8.04 -5.07
N LEU A 73 6.46 8.20 -3.89
CA LEU A 73 6.25 9.48 -3.24
C LEU A 73 7.45 9.73 -2.31
N VAL A 74 8.47 10.39 -2.85
CA VAL A 74 9.70 10.68 -2.10
C VAL A 74 9.45 11.87 -1.17
N GLU A 75 9.39 11.61 0.13
CA GLU A 75 9.27 12.64 1.17
C GLU A 75 10.49 12.60 2.10
N GLU A 76 11.25 13.70 2.11
CA GLU A 76 12.41 13.92 2.99
C GLU A 76 11.92 14.09 4.43
N MET A 77 11.66 12.99 5.15
CA MET A 77 11.53 12.86 6.62
C MET A 77 10.72 11.61 7.05
N LYS A 78 10.13 10.85 6.12
CA LYS A 78 9.42 9.61 6.48
C LYS A 78 10.41 8.46 6.71
N PRO A 79 10.25 7.65 7.78
CA PRO A 79 11.08 6.47 8.03
C PRO A 79 10.72 5.28 7.11
N PHE A 80 9.71 5.45 6.26
CA PHE A 80 9.23 4.46 5.31
C PHE A 80 9.13 5.05 3.91
N ARG A 81 9.04 4.16 2.93
CA ARG A 81 8.83 4.50 1.52
C ARG A 81 7.38 4.21 1.16
N GLU A 82 6.80 5.11 0.39
CA GLU A 82 5.40 5.05 -0.03
C GLU A 82 5.32 5.24 -1.55
N TRP A 83 4.38 4.53 -2.17
CA TRP A 83 4.10 4.61 -3.59
C TRP A 83 2.61 4.83 -3.81
N CYS A 84 2.27 5.59 -4.86
CA CYS A 84 0.91 5.70 -5.37
C CYS A 84 0.81 4.96 -6.70
N ILE A 85 0.46 3.67 -6.65
CA ILE A 85 0.52 2.77 -7.80
C ILE A 85 -0.88 2.58 -8.40
N PRO A 86 -1.06 2.63 -9.73
CA PRO A 86 -2.34 2.30 -10.36
C PRO A 86 -2.81 0.87 -10.03
N ALA A 87 -4.10 0.73 -9.73
CA ALA A 87 -4.73 -0.52 -9.33
C ALA A 87 -4.51 -1.64 -10.35
N ASP A 88 -4.58 -1.33 -11.65
CA ASP A 88 -4.38 -2.30 -12.73
C ASP A 88 -2.99 -2.97 -12.69
N ARG A 89 -1.95 -2.20 -12.30
CA ARG A 89 -0.59 -2.73 -12.15
C ARG A 89 -0.52 -3.76 -11.02
N ILE A 90 -1.19 -3.49 -9.91
CA ILE A 90 -1.21 -4.40 -8.76
C ILE A 90 -2.07 -5.62 -9.08
N ASN A 91 -3.31 -5.42 -9.55
CA ASN A 91 -4.25 -6.50 -9.86
C ASN A 91 -3.72 -7.45 -10.94
N GLY A 92 -2.98 -6.94 -11.93
CA GLY A 92 -2.42 -7.75 -13.02
C GLY A 92 -1.13 -8.50 -12.70
N SER A 93 -0.43 -8.17 -11.60
CA SER A 93 0.91 -8.72 -11.31
C SER A 93 1.15 -9.17 -9.88
N GLY A 94 0.19 -8.91 -8.98
CA GLY A 94 0.31 -9.13 -7.55
C GLY A 94 -0.72 -10.11 -7.00
N GLN A 95 -0.35 -10.77 -5.91
CA GLN A 95 -1.28 -11.51 -5.05
C GLN A 95 -1.52 -10.69 -3.78
N VAL A 96 -2.78 -10.58 -3.38
CA VAL A 96 -3.21 -9.83 -2.20
C VAL A 96 -3.74 -10.79 -1.15
N CYS A 97 -3.22 -10.69 0.08
CA CYS A 97 -3.70 -11.45 1.23
C CYS A 97 -3.85 -10.53 2.44
N ARG A 98 -4.84 -10.81 3.29
CA ARG A 98 -4.97 -10.17 4.60
C ARG A 98 -3.88 -10.71 5.54
N MET A 99 -3.28 -9.83 6.33
CA MET A 99 -2.35 -10.20 7.39
C MET A 99 -3.06 -10.28 8.75
N THR A 100 -2.57 -11.13 9.63
CA THR A 100 -2.93 -11.09 11.06
C THR A 100 -2.12 -10.02 11.80
N GLU A 101 -2.55 -9.66 13.01
CA GLU A 101 -1.82 -8.73 13.88
C GLU A 101 -0.40 -9.26 14.18
N ASP A 102 -0.26 -10.54 14.50
CA ASP A 102 1.07 -11.15 14.73
C ASP A 102 2.00 -11.07 13.50
N GLU A 103 1.45 -11.22 12.29
CA GLU A 103 2.24 -11.08 11.06
C GLU A 103 2.69 -9.64 10.81
N VAL A 104 1.84 -8.67 11.15
CA VAL A 104 2.15 -7.24 11.06
C VAL A 104 3.25 -6.87 12.06
N ASP A 105 3.09 -7.26 13.33
CA ASP A 105 4.08 -7.02 14.37
C ASP A 105 5.44 -7.64 14.03
N ALA A 106 5.44 -8.86 13.48
CA ALA A 106 6.67 -9.53 13.05
C ALA A 106 7.39 -8.81 11.90
N VAL A 107 6.69 -8.03 11.07
CA VAL A 107 7.32 -7.19 10.03
C VAL A 107 7.89 -5.91 10.64
N LEU A 108 7.14 -5.29 11.55
CA LEU A 108 7.55 -4.05 12.21
C LEU A 108 8.76 -4.24 13.12
N ASP A 109 8.87 -5.37 13.85
CA ASP A 109 10.04 -5.70 14.69
C ASP A 109 11.34 -5.88 13.90
N ARG A 110 11.23 -6.12 12.58
CA ARG A 110 12.36 -6.40 11.68
C ARG A 110 12.82 -5.19 10.87
N THR A 111 12.15 -4.05 10.97
CA THR A 111 12.45 -2.84 10.20
C THR A 111 13.10 -1.80 11.09
#